data_AF-A0A3T1DF79-F1
#
_entry.id   AF-A0A3T1DF79-F1
#
_cell.length_a   1.000
_cell.length_b   1.000
_cell.length_c   1.000
_cell.angle_alpha   90.00
_cell.angle_beta   90.00
_cell.angle_gamma   90.00
#
_symmetry.space_group_name_H-M   'P 1'
#
loop_
_entity.id
_entity.type
_entity.pdbx_description
1 polymer ?
#
loop_
_entity_poly.entity_id
_entity_poly.type
_entity_poly.pdbx_seq_one_letter_code
_entity_poly.pdbx_strand_id
1 'polypeptide(L)'
;MKRAWVLVIIIVLLATGCSSKNGEESSNTGANNNVEASNSPETSGSTGEDEVDLVFPASLNSSGDVEGMTSEVKEAGATNVVENSDGSATVTISRANLDKLLEKYHSEILTVIKDLHTDNSSTPIKDLTYDEGTFQEFSLTVDKAAYESAESTAGLIVFGLAMQSLMYQVYSGVAEADIKVTFKLIDESTGEVFDTIVLPEATPAQ
;
A
#
# COMPACT_ATOMS: atom_id res chain seq x y z
N MET A 1 49.04 -11.93 4.38
CA MET A 1 49.67 -10.60 4.56
C MET A 1 48.57 -9.58 4.81
N LYS A 2 48.67 -8.90 5.98
CA LYS A 2 48.22 -7.54 6.28
C LYS A 2 46.70 -7.25 6.16
N ARG A 3 46.01 -7.46 7.29
CA ARG A 3 44.76 -6.78 7.64
C ARG A 3 45.01 -5.27 7.65
N ALA A 4 44.34 -4.52 6.79
CA ALA A 4 44.36 -3.07 6.83
C ALA A 4 43.22 -2.58 7.72
N TRP A 5 43.61 -1.97 8.84
CA TRP A 5 42.80 -1.18 9.73
C TRP A 5 42.01 -0.08 9.00
N VAL A 6 40.78 0.17 9.43
CA VAL A 6 40.16 1.48 9.33
C VAL A 6 39.73 1.88 10.75
N LEU A 7 40.48 2.82 11.30
CA LEU A 7 40.24 3.49 12.58
C LEU A 7 39.70 4.90 12.29
N VAL A 8 38.51 5.17 12.86
CA VAL A 8 38.08 6.41 13.55
C VAL A 8 38.00 7.72 12.74
N ILE A 9 36.88 8.44 12.88
CA ILE A 9 36.80 9.79 13.51
C ILE A 9 35.52 10.54 13.09
N ILE A 10 34.60 10.62 14.07
CA ILE A 10 33.90 11.82 14.57
C ILE A 10 33.10 12.65 13.54
N ILE A 11 31.77 12.56 13.65
CA ILE A 11 30.87 13.66 13.27
C ILE A 11 30.32 14.31 14.55
N VAL A 12 30.55 15.62 14.58
CA VAL A 12 30.38 16.55 15.68
C VAL A 12 28.89 16.87 15.88
N LEU A 13 28.43 16.67 17.12
CA LEU A 13 27.19 17.26 17.64
C LEU A 13 27.39 18.76 17.82
N LEU A 14 26.66 19.58 17.07
CA LEU A 14 26.48 20.99 17.36
C LEU A 14 25.07 21.20 17.91
N ALA A 15 24.99 21.28 19.23
CA ALA A 15 23.87 21.88 19.93
C ALA A 15 24.26 23.30 20.35
N THR A 16 23.55 24.30 19.81
CA THR A 16 23.46 25.64 20.40
C THR A 16 22.11 26.25 20.03
N GLY A 17 21.27 26.42 21.04
CA GLY A 17 20.00 27.13 20.94
C GLY A 17 19.58 27.59 22.34
N CYS A 18 20.40 28.44 22.95
CA CYS A 18 20.10 29.10 24.22
C CYS A 18 19.44 30.45 23.92
N SER A 19 18.27 30.71 24.49
CA SER A 19 17.77 32.08 24.66
C SER A 19 17.23 32.26 26.07
N SER A 20 17.91 33.16 26.79
CA SER A 20 17.75 33.65 28.16
C SER A 20 16.31 33.89 28.65
N LYS A 21 16.04 33.64 29.94
CA LYS A 21 16.06 34.70 30.99
C LYS A 21 15.96 34.14 32.43
N ASN A 22 16.73 34.78 33.31
CA ASN A 22 17.12 34.48 34.70
C ASN A 22 15.99 34.46 35.76
N GLY A 23 16.17 33.65 36.82
CA GLY A 23 15.51 33.81 38.14
C GLY A 23 15.59 32.56 39.04
N GLU A 24 16.29 32.66 40.17
CA GLU A 24 16.70 31.59 41.11
C GLU A 24 15.59 30.97 42.00
N GLU A 25 15.84 29.71 42.39
CA GLU A 25 15.45 28.88 43.56
C GLU A 25 14.19 29.18 44.41
N SER A 26 13.35 28.15 44.65
CA SER A 26 13.41 27.34 45.90
C SER A 26 12.38 26.20 45.92
N SER A 27 12.68 25.16 46.72
CA SER A 27 12.02 23.86 46.84
C SER A 27 10.56 23.87 47.36
N ASN A 28 9.74 22.88 47.00
CA ASN A 28 9.38 21.73 47.86
C ASN A 28 8.19 20.92 47.28
N THR A 29 8.39 19.60 47.21
CA THR A 29 7.46 18.46 47.41
C THR A 29 5.94 18.65 47.33
N GLY A 30 5.29 17.81 46.52
CA GLY A 30 3.87 17.47 46.66
C GLY A 30 3.40 16.47 45.61
N ALA A 31 3.29 15.20 46.00
CA ALA A 31 2.76 14.11 45.20
C ALA A 31 1.22 14.09 45.13
N ASN A 32 0.71 13.42 44.10
CA ASN A 32 -0.45 12.52 44.08
C ASN A 32 -1.75 12.97 43.35
N ASN A 33 -2.01 12.25 42.24
CA ASN A 33 -3.25 11.57 41.83
C ASN A 33 -4.48 12.29 41.24
N ASN A 34 -4.67 12.04 39.93
CA ASN A 34 -5.73 11.20 39.31
C ASN A 34 -7.00 11.86 38.71
N VAL A 35 -7.37 11.34 37.51
CA VAL A 35 -8.61 11.43 36.68
C VAL A 35 -9.05 12.86 36.28
N GLU A 36 -9.55 13.18 35.08
CA GLU A 36 -10.33 12.46 34.09
C GLU A 36 -10.35 13.24 32.76
N ALA A 37 -10.75 12.54 31.70
CA ALA A 37 -10.90 12.98 30.33
C ALA A 37 -11.48 14.40 30.13
N SER A 38 -10.92 15.12 29.17
CA SER A 38 -11.66 16.17 28.47
C SER A 38 -11.24 16.19 27.01
N ASN A 39 -12.18 15.77 26.17
CA ASN A 39 -12.26 16.02 24.73
C ASN A 39 -11.55 17.32 24.35
N SER A 40 -10.52 17.20 23.52
CA SER A 40 -10.16 18.31 22.65
C SER A 40 -10.95 18.13 21.35
N PRO A 41 -11.76 19.12 20.94
CA PRO A 41 -12.49 19.05 19.69
C PRO A 41 -11.46 19.20 18.57
N GLU A 42 -11.19 18.12 17.84
CA GLU A 42 -10.56 18.25 16.54
C GLU A 42 -11.52 19.07 15.68
N THR A 43 -11.01 20.21 15.24
CA THR A 43 -11.79 21.25 14.60
C THR A 43 -12.38 20.67 13.31
N SER A 44 -13.70 20.52 13.31
CA SER A 44 -14.50 20.21 12.14
C SER A 44 -14.32 21.35 11.13
N GLY A 45 -13.44 21.13 10.16
CA GLY A 45 -13.33 21.93 8.94
C GLY A 45 -14.48 21.55 8.01
N SER A 46 -15.63 22.17 8.24
CA SER A 46 -16.83 22.04 7.39
C SER A 46 -16.59 22.55 5.98
N THR A 47 -16.71 21.67 4.98
CA THR A 47 -17.62 21.84 3.83
C THR A 47 -17.85 20.46 3.21
N GLY A 48 -19.08 19.97 3.32
CA GLY A 48 -19.50 18.67 2.76
C GLY A 48 -19.47 18.67 1.23
N GLU A 49 -18.31 18.30 0.70
CA GLU A 49 -18.14 17.81 -0.66
C GLU A 49 -18.18 16.28 -0.60
N ASP A 50 -19.32 15.70 -1.00
CA ASP A 50 -19.56 14.26 -1.23
C ASP A 50 -18.59 13.32 -0.52
N GLU A 51 -18.69 13.22 0.81
CA GLU A 51 -17.96 12.20 1.57
C GLU A 51 -18.50 10.81 1.21
N VAL A 52 -17.60 9.83 1.19
CA VAL A 52 -17.91 8.44 0.93
C VAL A 52 -17.25 7.55 1.95
N ASP A 53 -17.93 6.44 2.26
CA ASP A 53 -17.39 5.38 3.09
C ASP A 53 -16.76 4.30 2.21
N LEU A 54 -15.52 3.99 2.52
CA LEU A 54 -14.74 2.89 1.94
C LEU A 54 -14.63 1.78 2.95
N VAL A 55 -14.84 0.55 2.52
CA VAL A 55 -14.66 -0.64 3.37
C VAL A 55 -13.40 -1.35 2.92
N PHE A 56 -12.42 -1.40 3.82
CA PHE A 56 -11.22 -2.22 3.68
C PHE A 56 -11.53 -3.62 4.20
N PRO A 57 -11.53 -4.64 3.32
CA PRO A 57 -11.89 -6.00 3.68
C PRO A 57 -10.96 -6.62 4.72
N ALA A 58 -11.51 -7.46 5.60
CA ALA A 58 -10.72 -8.23 6.56
C ALA A 58 -9.75 -9.21 5.85
N SER A 59 -10.15 -9.73 4.68
CA SER A 59 -9.34 -10.63 3.85
C SER A 59 -8.01 -10.03 3.40
N LEU A 60 -7.90 -8.70 3.31
CA LEU A 60 -6.65 -8.00 2.98
C LEU A 60 -5.81 -7.68 4.23
N ASN A 61 -6.39 -7.82 5.43
CA ASN A 61 -5.74 -7.54 6.71
C ASN A 61 -5.17 -8.80 7.36
N SER A 62 -4.34 -9.55 6.62
CA SER A 62 -3.75 -10.81 7.11
C SER A 62 -2.87 -10.67 8.36
N SER A 63 -2.35 -9.46 8.63
CA SER A 63 -1.55 -9.13 9.81
C SER A 63 -2.37 -8.64 11.01
N GLY A 64 -3.66 -8.32 10.83
CA GLY A 64 -4.48 -7.64 11.83
C GLY A 64 -4.09 -6.18 12.08
N ASP A 65 -3.24 -5.60 11.22
CA ASP A 65 -2.78 -4.21 11.33
C ASP A 65 -3.69 -3.25 10.56
N VAL A 66 -4.79 -2.85 11.20
CA VAL A 66 -5.73 -1.87 10.65
C VAL A 66 -5.06 -0.50 10.45
N GLU A 67 -4.09 -0.14 11.29
CA GLU A 67 -3.39 1.14 11.18
C GLU A 67 -2.54 1.19 9.91
N GLY A 68 -1.76 0.16 9.65
CA GLY A 68 -0.99 0.00 8.42
C GLY A 68 -1.89 -0.01 7.18
N MET A 69 -2.98 -0.77 7.22
CA MET A 69 -3.94 -0.88 6.11
C MET A 69 -4.62 0.46 5.76
N THR A 70 -4.88 1.32 6.75
CA THR A 70 -5.58 2.59 6.57
C THR A 70 -4.66 3.81 6.54
N SER A 71 -3.35 3.62 6.63
CA SER A 71 -2.36 4.71 6.74
C SER A 71 -2.42 5.67 5.56
N GLU A 72 -2.43 5.16 4.34
CA GLU A 72 -2.42 5.98 3.13
C GLU A 72 -3.72 6.79 2.95
N VAL A 73 -4.87 6.20 3.23
CA VAL A 73 -6.16 6.90 3.14
C VAL A 73 -6.29 7.96 4.24
N LYS A 74 -5.70 7.74 5.42
CA LYS A 74 -5.56 8.76 6.47
C LYS A 74 -4.67 9.91 6.00
N GLU A 75 -3.50 9.61 5.43
CA GLU A 75 -2.60 10.61 4.86
C GLU A 75 -3.25 11.40 3.71
N ALA A 76 -4.14 10.76 2.94
CA ALA A 76 -4.94 11.39 1.90
C ALA A 76 -6.09 12.27 2.44
N GLY A 77 -6.28 12.35 3.75
CA GLY A 77 -7.25 13.23 4.39
C GLY A 77 -8.58 12.57 4.75
N ALA A 78 -8.58 11.29 5.13
CA ALA A 78 -9.75 10.66 5.74
C ALA A 78 -10.17 11.40 7.02
N THR A 79 -11.47 11.55 7.22
CA THR A 79 -12.08 12.24 8.38
C THR A 79 -12.48 11.29 9.49
N ASN A 80 -12.63 9.99 9.18
CA ASN A 80 -13.02 8.97 10.15
C ASN A 80 -12.46 7.59 9.77
N VAL A 81 -12.10 6.79 10.77
CA VAL A 81 -11.67 5.40 10.61
C VAL A 81 -12.28 4.57 11.73
N VAL A 82 -13.05 3.54 11.37
CA VAL A 82 -13.75 2.65 12.30
C VAL A 82 -13.34 1.22 11.99
N GLU A 83 -12.79 0.53 12.97
CA GLU A 83 -12.57 -0.92 12.90
C GLU A 83 -13.88 -1.66 13.21
N ASN A 84 -14.24 -2.61 12.35
CA ASN A 84 -15.46 -3.39 12.46
C ASN A 84 -15.20 -4.72 13.19
N SER A 85 -16.25 -5.31 13.76
CA SER A 85 -16.13 -6.55 14.53
C SER A 85 -15.74 -7.78 13.71
N ASP A 86 -15.88 -7.71 12.38
CA ASP A 86 -15.48 -8.76 11.44
C ASP A 86 -14.01 -8.64 10.98
N GLY A 87 -13.27 -7.65 11.49
CA GLY A 87 -11.88 -7.39 11.15
C GLY A 87 -11.68 -6.48 9.93
N SER A 88 -12.78 -6.04 9.29
CA SER A 88 -12.73 -5.00 8.26
C SER A 88 -12.58 -3.61 8.89
N ALA A 89 -12.28 -2.59 8.08
CA ALA A 89 -12.28 -1.20 8.53
C ALA A 89 -13.08 -0.31 7.58
N THR A 90 -13.90 0.57 8.13
CA THR A 90 -14.63 1.60 7.38
C THR A 90 -13.92 2.93 7.52
N VAL A 91 -13.65 3.58 6.39
CA VAL A 91 -12.98 4.88 6.33
C VAL A 91 -13.85 5.89 5.59
N THR A 92 -14.05 7.06 6.18
CA THR A 92 -14.75 8.18 5.54
C THR A 92 -13.73 9.14 4.93
N ILE A 93 -13.88 9.45 3.65
CA ILE A 93 -13.00 10.35 2.90
C ILE A 93 -13.82 11.17 1.89
N SER A 94 -13.34 12.35 1.50
CA SER A 94 -13.99 13.11 0.41
C SER A 94 -13.83 12.41 -0.94
N ARG A 95 -14.84 12.50 -1.81
CA ARG A 95 -14.76 11.98 -3.19
C ARG A 95 -13.51 12.47 -3.92
N ALA A 96 -13.19 13.75 -3.79
CA ALA A 96 -12.05 14.36 -4.45
C ALA A 96 -10.70 13.77 -4.01
N ASN A 97 -10.56 13.35 -2.75
CA ASN A 97 -9.33 12.70 -2.28
C ASN A 97 -9.29 11.22 -2.66
N LEU A 98 -10.44 10.54 -2.68
CA LEU A 98 -10.55 9.18 -3.23
C LEU A 98 -10.15 9.14 -4.71
N ASP A 99 -10.64 10.09 -5.52
CA ASP A 99 -10.32 10.17 -6.95
C ASP A 99 -8.81 10.33 -7.19
N LYS A 100 -8.11 11.09 -6.33
CA LYS A 100 -6.64 11.21 -6.40
C LYS A 100 -5.92 9.90 -6.07
N LEU A 101 -6.41 9.14 -5.09
CA LEU A 101 -5.86 7.82 -4.79
C LEU A 101 -6.06 6.89 -5.99
N LEU A 102 -7.26 6.86 -6.56
CA LEU A 102 -7.54 6.06 -7.77
C LEU A 102 -6.63 6.46 -8.95
N GLU A 103 -6.45 7.75 -9.21
CA GLU A 103 -5.55 8.24 -10.26
C GLU A 103 -4.09 7.84 -10.01
N LYS A 104 -3.64 7.90 -8.75
CA LYS A 104 -2.30 7.45 -8.35
C LYS A 104 -2.12 5.97 -8.69
N TYR A 105 -2.99 5.09 -8.21
CA TYR A 105 -2.88 3.65 -8.44
C TYR A 105 -3.00 3.29 -9.92
N HIS A 106 -3.93 3.91 -10.65
CA HIS A 106 -4.03 3.77 -12.09
C HIS A 106 -2.71 4.14 -12.79
N SER A 107 -2.11 5.29 -12.44
CA SER A 107 -0.86 5.75 -13.03
C SER A 107 0.33 4.86 -12.69
N GLU A 108 0.38 4.31 -11.48
CA GLU A 108 1.41 3.37 -11.06
C GLU A 108 1.33 2.06 -11.84
N ILE A 109 0.12 1.49 -12.00
CA ILE A 109 -0.10 0.28 -12.81
C ILE A 109 0.34 0.53 -14.26
N LEU A 110 -0.08 1.65 -14.86
CA LEU A 110 0.34 2.01 -16.22
C LEU A 110 1.84 2.21 -16.35
N THR A 111 2.51 2.72 -15.31
CA THR A 111 3.96 2.88 -15.30
C THR A 111 4.65 1.53 -15.34
N VAL A 112 4.23 0.57 -14.50
CA VAL A 112 4.77 -0.80 -14.52
C VAL A 112 4.58 -1.42 -15.90
N ILE A 113 3.37 -1.31 -16.49
CA ILE A 113 3.08 -1.87 -17.82
C ILE A 113 3.96 -1.22 -18.91
N LYS A 114 4.15 0.09 -18.87
CA LYS A 114 5.01 0.81 -19.83
C LYS A 114 6.49 0.42 -19.68
N ASP A 115 6.96 0.25 -18.45
CA ASP A 115 8.35 -0.12 -18.17
C ASP A 115 8.66 -1.54 -18.67
N LEU A 116 7.69 -2.47 -18.59
CA LEU A 116 7.81 -3.80 -19.22
C LEU A 116 8.06 -3.70 -20.73
N HIS A 117 7.32 -2.85 -21.44
CA HIS A 117 7.50 -2.66 -22.88
C HIS A 117 8.83 -1.99 -23.26
N THR A 118 9.44 -1.25 -22.33
CA THR A 118 10.70 -0.52 -22.58
C THR A 118 11.91 -1.43 -22.34
N ASP A 119 11.84 -2.31 -21.34
CA ASP A 119 12.94 -3.19 -20.89
C ASP A 119 12.81 -4.68 -21.31
N ASN A 120 12.07 -4.93 -22.40
CA ASN A 120 11.71 -6.26 -22.98
C ASN A 120 12.84 -7.32 -23.12
N SER A 121 14.11 -6.95 -22.93
CA SER A 121 15.25 -7.86 -23.02
C SER A 121 15.57 -8.61 -21.71
N SER A 122 15.10 -8.13 -20.54
CA SER A 122 15.50 -8.67 -19.23
C SER A 122 14.38 -9.43 -18.50
N THR A 123 13.15 -9.37 -19.01
CA THR A 123 11.98 -10.05 -18.45
C THR A 123 11.51 -11.18 -19.38
N PRO A 124 10.99 -12.30 -18.85
CA PRO A 124 10.37 -13.33 -19.68
C PRO A 124 9.00 -12.89 -20.23
N ILE A 125 8.43 -11.77 -19.76
CA ILE A 125 7.16 -11.20 -20.25
C ILE A 125 7.42 -10.41 -21.53
N LYS A 126 6.74 -10.78 -22.62
CA LYS A 126 6.90 -10.22 -23.97
C LYS A 126 5.81 -9.24 -24.36
N ASP A 127 4.62 -9.47 -23.83
CA ASP A 127 3.45 -8.63 -24.05
C ASP A 127 2.51 -8.71 -22.84
N LEU A 128 1.74 -7.66 -22.63
CA LEU A 128 0.80 -7.57 -21.53
C LEU A 128 -0.44 -6.80 -21.97
N THR A 129 -1.59 -7.47 -21.85
CA THR A 129 -2.91 -6.86 -22.03
C THR A 129 -3.70 -6.96 -20.73
N TYR A 130 -4.67 -6.06 -20.54
CA TYR A 130 -5.38 -5.94 -19.27
C TYR A 130 -6.77 -5.32 -19.47
N ASP A 131 -7.63 -5.50 -18.49
CA ASP A 131 -8.88 -4.75 -18.38
C ASP A 131 -8.60 -3.33 -17.85
N GLU A 132 -8.65 -2.34 -18.74
CA GLU A 132 -8.44 -0.92 -18.43
C GLU A 132 -9.47 -0.34 -17.44
N GLY A 133 -10.66 -0.95 -17.34
CA GLY A 133 -11.73 -0.43 -16.50
C GLY A 133 -11.59 -0.83 -15.03
N THR A 134 -11.05 -2.02 -14.75
CA THR A 134 -11.07 -2.58 -13.39
C THR A 134 -9.74 -3.15 -12.91
N PHE A 135 -8.79 -3.39 -13.81
CA PHE A 135 -7.53 -4.09 -13.52
C PHE A 135 -7.74 -5.45 -12.81
N GLN A 136 -8.87 -6.13 -13.04
CA GLN A 136 -9.14 -7.45 -12.47
C GLN A 136 -8.58 -8.59 -13.32
N GLU A 137 -8.31 -8.36 -14.62
CA GLU A 137 -7.76 -9.37 -15.51
C GLU A 137 -6.55 -8.83 -16.27
N PHE A 138 -5.50 -9.65 -16.31
CA PHE A 138 -4.29 -9.45 -17.10
C PHE A 138 -4.03 -10.70 -17.93
N SER A 139 -3.59 -10.52 -19.17
CA SER A 139 -3.05 -11.60 -20.00
C SER A 139 -1.62 -11.28 -20.36
N LEU A 140 -0.70 -12.14 -19.91
CA LEU A 140 0.74 -11.98 -20.07
C LEU A 140 1.21 -13.01 -21.08
N THR A 141 1.72 -12.54 -22.21
CA THR A 141 2.44 -13.39 -23.16
C THR A 141 3.88 -13.51 -22.69
N VAL A 142 4.35 -14.74 -22.48
CA VAL A 142 5.66 -15.00 -21.87
C VAL A 142 6.46 -16.04 -22.66
N ASP A 143 7.77 -15.90 -22.63
CA ASP A 143 8.69 -17.03 -22.89
C ASP A 143 8.54 -18.00 -21.71
N LYS A 144 7.85 -19.11 -21.94
CA LYS A 144 7.55 -20.08 -20.88
C LYS A 144 8.80 -20.66 -20.22
N ALA A 145 9.83 -20.98 -21.01
CA ALA A 145 11.05 -21.58 -20.47
C ALA A 145 11.83 -20.58 -19.59
N ALA A 146 11.87 -19.32 -20.00
CA ALA A 146 12.47 -18.26 -19.20
C ALA A 146 11.62 -17.94 -17.95
N TYR A 147 10.28 -17.98 -18.05
CA TYR A 147 9.36 -17.76 -16.95
C TYR A 147 9.50 -18.82 -15.84
N GLU A 148 9.57 -20.10 -16.20
CA GLU A 148 9.70 -21.23 -15.27
C GLU A 148 11.12 -21.39 -14.71
N SER A 149 12.09 -20.61 -15.21
CA SER A 149 13.48 -20.66 -14.75
C SER A 149 13.61 -20.12 -13.32
N ALA A 150 14.60 -20.65 -12.57
CA ALA A 150 14.88 -20.20 -11.21
C ALA A 150 15.39 -18.74 -11.11
N GLU A 151 15.81 -18.15 -12.23
CA GLU A 151 16.31 -16.76 -12.32
C GLU A 151 15.20 -15.78 -12.72
N SER A 152 13.99 -16.27 -13.00
CA SER A 152 12.84 -15.47 -13.41
C SER A 152 12.44 -14.47 -12.34
N THR A 153 12.32 -13.21 -12.74
CA THR A 153 11.82 -12.11 -11.91
C THR A 153 10.34 -11.80 -12.17
N ALA A 154 9.69 -12.53 -13.09
CA ALA A 154 8.30 -12.27 -13.48
C ALA A 154 7.30 -12.40 -12.32
N GLY A 155 7.58 -13.29 -11.35
CA GLY A 155 6.77 -13.39 -10.14
C GLY A 155 6.70 -12.08 -9.35
N LEU A 156 7.79 -11.30 -9.31
CA LEU A 156 7.81 -9.99 -8.63
C LEU A 156 6.96 -8.95 -9.38
N ILE A 157 6.96 -9.00 -10.71
CA ILE A 157 6.15 -8.12 -11.55
C ILE A 157 4.66 -8.45 -11.37
N VAL A 158 4.30 -9.74 -11.44
CA VAL A 158 2.92 -10.21 -11.22
C VAL A 158 2.44 -9.81 -9.81
N PHE A 159 3.27 -10.01 -8.80
CA PHE A 159 2.94 -9.62 -7.43
C PHE A 159 2.75 -8.10 -7.27
N GLY A 160 3.65 -7.28 -7.85
CA GLY A 160 3.53 -5.82 -7.81
C GLY A 160 2.25 -5.32 -8.48
N LEU A 161 1.95 -5.82 -9.68
CA LEU A 161 0.71 -5.52 -10.38
C LEU A 161 -0.52 -5.95 -9.58
N ALA A 162 -0.48 -7.14 -8.96
CA ALA A 162 -1.58 -7.64 -8.15
C ALA A 162 -1.84 -6.72 -6.94
N MET A 163 -0.80 -6.31 -6.21
CA MET A 163 -0.95 -5.43 -5.05
C MET A 163 -1.58 -4.08 -5.41
N GLN A 164 -1.08 -3.44 -6.48
CA GLN A 164 -1.63 -2.16 -6.93
C GLN A 164 -3.07 -2.31 -7.44
N SER A 165 -3.37 -3.38 -8.16
CA SER A 165 -4.70 -3.64 -8.71
C SER A 165 -5.73 -3.99 -7.64
N LEU A 166 -5.36 -4.79 -6.63
CA LEU A 166 -6.21 -5.08 -5.48
C LEU A 166 -6.55 -3.80 -4.72
N MET A 167 -5.56 -2.92 -4.53
CA MET A 167 -5.79 -1.66 -3.84
C MET A 167 -6.67 -0.71 -4.67
N TYR A 168 -6.48 -0.67 -6.00
CA TYR A 168 -7.36 0.06 -6.90
C TYR A 168 -8.82 -0.43 -6.79
N GLN A 169 -9.04 -1.75 -6.69
CA GLN A 169 -10.37 -2.33 -6.52
C GLN A 169 -11.01 -1.95 -5.17
N VAL A 170 -10.25 -1.99 -4.07
CA VAL A 170 -10.73 -1.53 -2.75
C VAL A 170 -11.19 -0.08 -2.82
N TYR A 171 -10.36 0.81 -3.37
CA TYR A 171 -10.69 2.22 -3.52
C TYR A 171 -11.83 2.48 -4.51
N SER A 172 -12.01 1.59 -5.49
CA SER A 172 -13.14 1.66 -6.44
C SER A 172 -14.45 1.15 -5.83
N GLY A 173 -14.41 0.59 -4.60
CA GLY A 173 -15.59 0.07 -3.90
C GLY A 173 -16.07 -1.28 -4.43
N VAL A 174 -15.18 -2.09 -5.02
CA VAL A 174 -15.50 -3.48 -5.39
C VAL A 174 -15.88 -4.27 -4.14
N ALA A 175 -16.92 -5.09 -4.24
CA ALA A 175 -17.37 -5.91 -3.11
C ALA A 175 -16.29 -6.93 -2.72
N GLU A 176 -16.12 -7.20 -1.42
CA GLU A 176 -15.07 -8.11 -0.92
C GLU A 176 -15.02 -9.47 -1.64
N ALA A 177 -16.18 -10.06 -1.93
CA ALA A 177 -16.27 -11.35 -2.63
C ALA A 177 -15.74 -11.32 -4.08
N ASP A 178 -15.66 -10.12 -4.66
CA ASP A 178 -15.24 -9.87 -6.04
C ASP A 178 -13.82 -9.28 -6.12
N ILE A 179 -13.22 -8.87 -5.00
CA ILE A 179 -11.84 -8.34 -4.98
C ILE A 179 -10.86 -9.46 -5.31
N LYS A 180 -10.37 -9.43 -6.55
CA LYS A 180 -9.35 -10.36 -7.05
C LYS A 180 -8.70 -9.86 -8.33
N VAL A 181 -7.54 -10.39 -8.63
CA VAL A 181 -6.81 -10.16 -9.88
C VAL A 181 -6.46 -11.51 -10.48
N THR A 182 -6.79 -11.70 -11.75
CA THR A 182 -6.52 -12.90 -12.52
C THR A 182 -5.44 -12.62 -13.56
N PHE A 183 -4.35 -13.39 -13.54
CA PHE A 183 -3.31 -13.35 -14.55
C PHE A 183 -3.37 -14.64 -15.38
N LYS A 184 -3.62 -14.51 -16.68
CA LYS A 184 -3.54 -15.61 -17.65
C LYS A 184 -2.15 -15.60 -18.27
N LEU A 185 -1.39 -16.68 -18.10
CA LEU A 185 -0.06 -16.81 -18.68
C LEU A 185 -0.15 -17.55 -20.01
N ILE A 186 0.25 -16.87 -21.08
CA ILE A 186 0.16 -17.35 -22.46
C ILE A 186 1.58 -17.66 -22.93
N ASP A 187 1.81 -18.87 -23.43
CA ASP A 187 3.09 -19.24 -24.01
C ASP A 187 3.25 -18.56 -25.37
N GLU A 188 4.29 -17.74 -25.54
CA GLU A 188 4.55 -17.02 -26.78
C GLU A 188 4.69 -17.94 -28.01
N SER A 189 5.13 -19.19 -27.80
CA SER A 189 5.39 -20.14 -28.88
C SER A 189 4.12 -20.80 -29.43
N THR A 190 3.11 -20.96 -28.57
CA THR A 190 1.88 -21.71 -28.91
C THR A 190 0.64 -20.82 -28.95
N GLY A 191 0.66 -19.69 -28.24
CA GLY A 191 -0.50 -18.82 -28.02
C GLY A 191 -1.52 -19.41 -27.04
N GLU A 192 -1.22 -20.53 -26.37
CA GLU A 192 -2.12 -21.17 -25.42
C GLU A 192 -1.88 -20.68 -23.99
N VAL A 193 -2.96 -20.57 -23.22
CA VAL A 193 -2.87 -20.33 -21.77
C VAL A 193 -2.36 -21.61 -21.12
N PHE A 194 -1.18 -21.55 -20.51
CA PHE A 194 -0.59 -22.69 -19.80
C PHE A 194 -0.77 -22.62 -18.28
N ASP A 195 -1.07 -21.44 -17.75
CA ASP A 195 -1.29 -21.23 -16.32
C ASP A 195 -2.22 -20.04 -16.04
N THR A 196 -2.86 -20.04 -14.87
CA THR A 196 -3.72 -18.95 -14.40
C THR A 196 -3.51 -18.72 -12.91
N ILE A 197 -3.08 -17.51 -12.56
CA ILE A 197 -2.85 -17.08 -11.19
C ILE A 197 -4.02 -16.20 -10.76
N VAL A 198 -4.60 -16.47 -9.59
CA VAL A 198 -5.68 -15.65 -9.01
C VAL A 198 -5.26 -15.18 -7.63
N LEU A 199 -5.27 -13.86 -7.40
CA LEU A 199 -4.85 -13.23 -6.15
C LEU A 199 -5.97 -12.32 -5.59
N PRO A 200 -6.18 -12.22 -4.27
CA PRO A 200 -5.60 -13.09 -3.25
C PRO A 200 -6.05 -14.54 -3.47
N GLU A 201 -5.19 -15.50 -3.12
CA GLU A 201 -5.61 -16.91 -3.16
C GLU A 201 -6.84 -17.06 -2.27
N ALA A 202 -7.89 -17.69 -2.80
CA ALA A 202 -9.05 -18.03 -1.97
C ALA A 202 -8.53 -18.96 -0.86
N THR A 203 -8.55 -18.47 0.39
CA THR A 203 -8.34 -19.36 1.53
C THR A 203 -9.41 -20.45 1.46
N PRO A 204 -9.05 -21.74 1.51
CA PRO A 204 -10.07 -22.77 1.60
C PRO A 204 -10.91 -22.48 2.84
N ALA A 205 -12.23 -22.33 2.66
CA ALA A 205 -13.17 -22.17 3.76
C ALA A 205 -12.91 -23.29 4.78
N GLN A 206 -12.49 -22.91 5.99
CA GLN A 206 -12.33 -23.85 7.11
C GLN A 206 -13.67 -24.17 7.76
#